data_AF-A5GCZ0-F1
#
_entry.id   AF-A5GCZ0-F1
#
_cell.length_a   1.000
_cell.length_b   1.000
_cell.length_c   1.000
_cell.angle_alpha   90.00
_cell.angle_beta   90.00
_cell.angle_gamma   90.00
#
_symmetry.space_group_name_H-M   'P 1'
#
loop_
_entity.id
_entity.type
_entity.pdbx_description
1 polymer ?
#
loop_
_entity_poly.entity_id
_entity_poly.type
_entity_poly.pdbx_seq_one_letter_code
_entity_poly.pdbx_strand_id
1 'polypeptide(L)'
;MMMPNRQRLAYHEAGHAVMQTLLGRGRFAVAEVSIADGTSCVGTLLRKQGHSLLGGNADLNLYELGLATLAGIAAENRYFEDNAPADEDKRWGAASDIDEWENACRRLYPDGRQTRLVGLNVMRKLHEIFNAPATWRTVEELAGILMKKETVAGEELQGLLSGLLENSFVGR
;
A
#
# COMPACT_ATOMS: atom_id res chain seq x y z
N MET A 1 -8.86 -13.83 20.81
CA MET A 1 -9.01 -14.32 19.44
C MET A 1 -8.93 -13.11 18.53
N MET A 2 -7.74 -12.83 17.96
CA MET A 2 -7.59 -11.72 17.02
C MET A 2 -8.38 -12.07 15.75
N MET A 3 -9.24 -11.17 15.26
CA MET A 3 -9.95 -11.42 14.01
C MET A 3 -8.93 -11.40 12.86
N PRO A 4 -8.78 -12.48 12.07
CA PRO A 4 -7.82 -12.58 10.96
C PRO A 4 -7.88 -11.41 9.99
N ASN A 5 -9.06 -10.77 9.89
CA ASN A 5 -9.33 -9.63 9.02
C ASN A 5 -8.60 -8.34 9.43
N ARG A 6 -8.36 -8.14 10.73
CA ARG A 6 -7.76 -6.88 11.22
C ARG A 6 -6.25 -6.84 10.98
N GLN A 7 -5.59 -7.98 11.14
CA GLN A 7 -4.18 -8.10 10.81
C GLN A 7 -3.95 -7.97 9.30
N ARG A 8 -4.83 -8.55 8.47
CA ARG A 8 -4.87 -8.32 7.01
C ARG A 8 -4.87 -6.83 6.70
N LEU A 9 -5.85 -6.11 7.24
CA LEU A 9 -5.99 -4.68 7.03
C LEU A 9 -4.77 -3.87 7.50
N ALA A 10 -4.13 -4.24 8.61
CA ALA A 10 -2.92 -3.56 9.08
C ALA A 10 -1.76 -3.68 8.08
N TYR A 11 -1.53 -4.86 7.51
CA TYR A 11 -0.50 -5.04 6.48
C TYR A 11 -0.87 -4.36 5.17
N HIS A 12 -2.16 -4.38 4.80
CA HIS A 12 -2.69 -3.67 3.64
C HIS A 12 -2.37 -2.17 3.70
N GLU A 13 -2.79 -1.52 4.79
CA GLU A 13 -2.63 -0.07 4.95
C GLU A 13 -1.16 0.32 5.12
N ALA A 14 -0.37 -0.51 5.79
CA ALA A 14 1.08 -0.34 5.87
C ALA A 14 1.75 -0.41 4.49
N GLY A 15 1.31 -1.34 3.64
CA GLY A 15 1.80 -1.48 2.26
C GLY A 15 1.61 -0.21 1.44
N HIS A 16 0.41 0.38 1.47
CA HIS A 16 0.14 1.65 0.81
C HIS A 16 1.03 2.77 1.32
N ALA A 17 1.11 2.96 2.64
CA ALA A 17 1.87 4.04 3.24
C ALA A 17 3.35 3.98 2.84
N VAL A 18 3.95 2.80 2.98
CA VAL A 18 5.36 2.55 2.61
C VAL A 18 5.60 2.82 1.12
N MET A 19 4.72 2.33 0.23
CA MET A 19 4.91 2.53 -1.20
C MET A 19 4.73 3.99 -1.61
N GLN A 20 3.73 4.69 -1.05
CA GLN A 20 3.53 6.11 -1.31
C GLN A 20 4.73 6.96 -0.87
N THR A 21 5.34 6.64 0.28
CA THR A 21 6.60 7.28 0.72
C THR A 21 7.74 7.05 -0.27
N LEU A 22 7.94 5.81 -0.71
CA LEU A 22 8.99 5.45 -1.66
C LEU A 22 8.81 6.13 -3.02
N LEU A 23 7.58 6.16 -3.55
CA LEU A 23 7.24 6.83 -4.81
C LEU A 23 7.43 8.34 -4.70
N GLY A 24 6.96 8.93 -3.61
CA GLY A 24 7.10 10.36 -3.37
C GLY A 24 8.55 10.79 -3.24
N ARG A 25 9.47 9.91 -2.81
CA ARG A 25 10.82 10.30 -2.39
C ARG A 25 10.77 11.48 -1.41
N GLY A 26 9.77 11.50 -0.53
CA GLY A 26 9.48 12.61 0.38
C GLY A 26 8.60 13.75 -0.18
N ARG A 27 8.23 13.74 -1.48
CA ARG A 27 7.29 14.73 -2.07
C ARG A 27 5.85 14.54 -1.64
N PHE A 28 5.47 13.29 -1.37
CA PHE A 28 4.14 12.94 -0.89
C PHE A 28 4.29 12.45 0.54
N ALA A 29 3.81 13.27 1.48
CA ALA A 29 3.77 12.90 2.88
C ALA A 29 2.47 12.14 3.15
N VAL A 30 2.61 10.91 3.66
CA VAL A 30 1.48 10.19 4.27
C VAL A 30 1.21 10.87 5.61
N ALA A 31 0.05 11.49 5.74
CA ALA A 31 -0.31 12.25 6.94
C ALA A 31 -0.81 11.34 8.07
N GLU A 32 -1.52 10.29 7.70
CA GLU A 32 -2.20 9.36 8.61
C GLU A 32 -2.39 8.00 7.92
N VAL A 33 -2.34 6.93 8.73
CA VAL A 33 -2.68 5.57 8.34
C VAL A 33 -3.59 5.00 9.42
N SER A 34 -4.71 4.38 9.05
CA SER A 34 -5.73 3.90 9.99
C SER A 34 -6.31 2.55 9.57
N ILE A 35 -6.62 1.71 10.56
CA ILE A 35 -7.40 0.47 10.40
C ILE A 35 -8.72 0.52 11.18
N ALA A 36 -9.12 1.70 11.66
CA ALA A 36 -10.38 1.87 12.39
C ALA A 36 -11.59 1.65 11.45
N ASP A 37 -12.66 1.04 11.97
CA ASP A 37 -13.86 0.73 11.19
C ASP A 37 -14.46 1.99 10.56
N GLY A 38 -14.80 1.91 9.27
CA GLY A 38 -15.33 3.05 8.51
C GLY A 38 -14.27 4.03 7.99
N THR A 39 -12.99 3.84 8.34
CA THR A 39 -11.85 4.58 7.78
C THR A 39 -11.09 3.71 6.77
N SER A 40 -11.78 3.23 5.72
CA SER A 40 -11.06 2.63 4.59
C SER A 40 -10.27 3.74 3.91
N CYS A 41 -8.95 3.60 3.89
CA CYS A 41 -8.08 4.55 3.23
C CYS A 41 -8.37 4.67 1.72
N VAL A 42 -8.89 3.62 1.07
CA VAL A 42 -8.94 3.58 -0.40
C VAL A 42 -10.25 4.12 -1.02
N GLY A 43 -11.27 4.48 -0.24
CA GLY A 43 -12.46 5.14 -0.80
C GLY A 43 -12.39 6.68 -0.84
N THR A 44 -11.67 7.28 0.11
CA THR A 44 -11.87 8.69 0.48
C THR A 44 -10.59 9.52 0.50
N LEU A 45 -9.39 8.91 0.53
CA LEU A 45 -8.12 9.65 0.46
C LEU A 45 -7.86 10.35 -0.88
N LEU A 46 -8.55 9.94 -1.95
CA LEU A 46 -8.62 10.71 -3.20
C LEU A 46 -9.78 11.73 -3.24
N ARG A 47 -10.71 11.70 -2.28
CA ARG A 47 -12.01 12.38 -2.42
C ARG A 47 -12.45 13.38 -1.37
N LYS A 48 -11.93 13.44 -0.14
CA LYS A 48 -12.01 14.63 0.75
C LYS A 48 -11.47 14.33 2.15
N GLN A 49 -10.63 15.26 2.62
CA GLN A 49 -10.14 15.49 3.99
C GLN A 49 -9.12 14.48 4.53
N GLY A 50 -7.91 14.99 4.80
CA GLY A 50 -6.76 14.26 5.33
C GLY A 50 -5.55 14.15 4.37
N HIS A 51 -5.34 15.12 3.49
CA HIS A 51 -4.17 15.32 2.61
C HIS A 51 -3.16 14.16 2.49
N SER A 52 -3.53 13.07 1.78
CA SER A 52 -2.54 12.44 0.92
C SER A 52 -2.30 13.43 -0.22
N LEU A 53 -1.06 13.93 -0.35
CA LEU A 53 -0.63 14.83 -1.42
C LEU A 53 -0.60 14.14 -2.80
N LEU A 54 -1.30 13.03 -2.98
CA LEU A 54 -1.66 12.48 -4.29
C LEU A 54 -2.98 13.07 -4.81
N GLY A 55 -3.31 14.31 -4.43
CA GLY A 55 -4.30 15.10 -5.17
C GLY A 55 -3.87 15.22 -6.63
N GLY A 56 -4.81 15.45 -7.56
CA GLY A 56 -4.64 15.39 -9.02
C GLY A 56 -3.54 16.22 -9.69
N ASN A 57 -2.59 16.79 -8.93
CA ASN A 57 -1.32 17.37 -9.35
C ASN A 57 -0.12 16.43 -9.15
N ALA A 58 -0.28 15.27 -8.51
CA ALA A 58 0.71 14.22 -8.58
C ALA A 58 0.64 13.63 -9.99
N ASP A 59 1.50 14.09 -10.90
CA ASP A 59 1.72 13.52 -12.24
C ASP A 59 2.34 12.11 -12.11
N LEU A 60 1.64 11.21 -11.40
CA LEU A 60 1.99 9.80 -11.38
C LEU A 60 1.68 9.25 -12.76
N ASN A 61 2.69 8.65 -13.38
CA ASN A 61 2.40 7.83 -14.54
C ASN A 61 1.60 6.58 -14.10
N LEU A 62 0.96 5.90 -15.06
CA LEU A 62 0.13 4.73 -14.75
C LEU A 62 0.88 3.66 -13.93
N TYR A 63 2.18 3.49 -14.14
CA TYR A 63 2.96 2.50 -13.41
C TYR A 63 3.11 2.88 -11.93
N GLU A 64 3.38 4.16 -11.62
CA GLU A 64 3.46 4.66 -10.25
C GLU A 64 2.11 4.60 -9.54
N LEU A 65 1.02 4.93 -10.25
CA LEU A 65 -0.33 4.73 -9.73
C LEU A 65 -0.56 3.25 -9.39
N GLY A 66 -0.21 2.34 -10.29
CA GLY A 66 -0.34 0.90 -10.03
C GLY A 66 0.46 0.45 -8.81
N LEU A 67 1.70 0.95 -8.65
CA LEU A 67 2.50 0.66 -7.46
C LEU A 67 1.79 1.16 -6.19
N ALA A 68 1.27 2.39 -6.17
CA ALA A 68 0.57 2.93 -5.01
C ALA A 68 -0.74 2.18 -4.69
N THR A 69 -1.56 1.92 -5.70
CA THR A 69 -2.89 1.33 -5.57
C THR A 69 -2.83 -0.17 -5.27
N LEU A 70 -1.87 -0.92 -5.81
CA LEU A 70 -1.79 -2.37 -5.58
C LEU A 70 -0.86 -2.75 -4.41
N ALA A 71 -0.25 -1.77 -3.75
CA ALA A 71 0.69 -2.01 -2.66
C ALA A 71 0.06 -2.73 -1.46
N GLY A 72 -1.16 -2.38 -1.07
CA GLY A 72 -1.84 -3.04 0.06
C GLY A 72 -2.04 -4.52 -0.19
N ILE A 73 -2.61 -4.86 -1.35
CA ILE A 73 -2.76 -6.24 -1.85
C ILE A 73 -1.44 -7.01 -1.83
N ALA A 74 -0.36 -6.40 -2.34
CA ALA A 74 0.94 -7.05 -2.41
C ALA A 74 1.55 -7.29 -1.01
N ALA A 75 1.38 -6.35 -0.07
CA ALA A 75 1.84 -6.51 1.30
C ALA A 75 1.04 -7.59 2.05
N GLU A 76 -0.28 -7.61 1.88
CA GLU A 76 -1.14 -8.68 2.42
C GLU A 76 -0.70 -10.04 1.89
N ASN A 77 -0.58 -10.21 0.57
CA ASN A 77 -0.22 -11.48 -0.03
C ASN A 77 1.07 -12.04 0.54
N ARG A 78 2.10 -11.21 0.63
CA ARG A 78 3.38 -11.60 1.20
C ARG A 78 3.24 -12.08 2.64
N TYR A 79 2.57 -11.32 3.49
CA TYR A 79 2.40 -11.72 4.89
C TYR A 79 1.65 -13.07 5.00
N PHE A 80 0.59 -13.28 4.20
CA PHE A 80 -0.21 -14.51 4.29
C PHE A 80 0.38 -15.71 3.55
N GLU A 81 1.23 -15.51 2.55
CA GLU A 81 2.03 -16.59 1.97
C GLU A 81 2.93 -17.24 3.03
N ASP A 82 3.46 -16.43 3.96
CA ASP A 82 4.36 -16.90 5.02
C ASP A 82 3.63 -17.35 6.30
N ASN A 83 2.39 -16.90 6.54
CA ASN A 83 1.73 -17.03 7.85
C ASN A 83 0.32 -17.65 7.87
N ALA A 84 -0.37 -17.82 6.74
CA ALA A 84 -1.73 -18.40 6.73
C ALA A 84 -1.75 -19.91 6.47
N PRO A 85 -2.67 -20.66 7.11
CA PRO A 85 -3.03 -22.01 6.70
C PRO A 85 -3.53 -22.01 5.24
N ALA A 86 -3.28 -23.11 4.50
CA ALA A 86 -3.59 -23.24 3.07
C ALA A 86 -5.10 -23.09 2.76
N ASP A 87 -5.94 -23.23 3.78
CA ASP A 87 -7.38 -23.45 3.77
C ASP A 87 -8.18 -22.25 4.30
N GLU A 88 -7.52 -21.14 4.65
CA GLU A 88 -8.23 -19.88 4.95
C GLU A 88 -8.71 -19.20 3.66
N ASP A 89 -9.98 -18.77 3.64
CA ASP A 89 -10.58 -18.09 2.48
C ASP A 89 -9.82 -16.79 2.21
N LYS A 90 -8.95 -16.81 1.18
CA LYS A 90 -8.11 -15.66 0.77
C LYS A 90 -8.92 -14.51 0.16
N ARG A 91 -10.22 -14.41 0.45
CA ARG A 91 -11.10 -13.39 -0.11
C ARG A 91 -10.64 -12.02 0.36
N TRP A 92 -10.38 -11.20 -0.65
CA TRP A 92 -9.65 -9.96 -0.63
C TRP A 92 -10.54 -8.83 -0.12
N GLY A 93 -10.08 -8.08 0.87
CA GLY A 93 -10.70 -6.81 1.29
C GLY A 93 -10.43 -5.64 0.33
N ALA A 94 -9.81 -5.93 -0.82
CA ALA A 94 -9.18 -4.95 -1.71
C ALA A 94 -9.89 -4.77 -3.06
N ALA A 95 -11.20 -5.04 -3.12
CA ALA A 95 -11.98 -4.88 -4.35
C ALA A 95 -11.90 -3.44 -4.90
N SER A 96 -11.86 -2.44 -4.01
CA SER A 96 -11.75 -1.03 -4.36
C SER A 96 -10.44 -0.71 -5.10
N ASP A 97 -9.31 -1.26 -4.63
CA ASP A 97 -7.99 -1.03 -5.23
C ASP A 97 -7.92 -1.63 -6.64
N ILE A 98 -8.44 -2.85 -6.79
CA ILE A 98 -8.50 -3.53 -8.09
C ILE A 98 -9.36 -2.73 -9.05
N ASP A 99 -10.55 -2.30 -8.60
CA ASP A 99 -11.45 -1.49 -9.40
C ASP A 99 -10.81 -0.15 -9.80
N GLU A 100 -10.12 0.53 -8.88
CA GLU A 100 -9.40 1.77 -9.16
C GLU A 100 -8.29 1.57 -10.19
N TRP A 101 -7.46 0.55 -9.99
CA TRP A 101 -6.39 0.18 -10.92
C TRP A 101 -6.93 -0.15 -12.31
N GLU A 102 -7.96 -0.97 -12.39
CA GLU A 102 -8.58 -1.36 -13.66
C GLU A 102 -9.23 -0.16 -14.36
N ASN A 103 -9.94 0.70 -13.62
CA ASN A 103 -10.54 1.91 -14.16
C ASN A 103 -9.45 2.85 -14.72
N ALA A 104 -8.30 2.96 -14.04
CA ALA A 104 -7.18 3.74 -14.53
C ALA A 104 -6.58 3.15 -15.81
N CYS A 105 -6.39 1.84 -15.86
CA CYS A 105 -5.87 1.15 -17.04
C CYS A 105 -6.80 1.27 -18.25
N ARG A 106 -8.10 1.09 -18.05
CA ARG A 106 -9.10 1.15 -19.15
C ARG A 106 -9.12 2.49 -19.89
N ARG A 107 -8.69 3.58 -19.26
CA ARG A 107 -8.55 4.90 -19.90
C ARG A 107 -7.42 4.95 -20.93
N LEU A 108 -6.40 4.11 -20.79
CA LEU A 108 -5.20 4.09 -21.62
C LEU A 108 -5.12 2.86 -22.52
N TYR A 109 -5.69 1.74 -22.08
CA TYR A 109 -5.69 0.46 -22.76
C TYR A 109 -7.13 -0.05 -22.93
N PRO A 110 -7.68 0.02 -24.15
CA PRO A 110 -9.00 -0.53 -24.45
C PRO A 110 -9.05 -2.07 -24.36
N ASP A 111 -7.90 -2.74 -24.53
CA ASP A 111 -7.78 -4.20 -24.45
C ASP A 111 -7.45 -4.66 -23.02
N GLY A 112 -8.35 -5.45 -22.43
CA GLY A 112 -8.16 -6.03 -21.09
C GLY A 112 -6.92 -6.91 -20.95
N ARG A 113 -6.37 -7.47 -22.04
CA ARG A 113 -5.10 -8.23 -21.99
C ARG A 113 -3.93 -7.33 -21.64
N GLN A 114 -3.92 -6.08 -22.12
CA GLN A 114 -2.87 -5.11 -21.82
C GLN A 114 -2.95 -4.68 -20.35
N THR A 115 -4.15 -4.38 -19.85
CA THR A 115 -4.39 -4.10 -18.42
C THR A 115 -3.85 -5.22 -17.53
N ARG A 116 -4.12 -6.48 -17.89
CA ARG A 116 -3.61 -7.64 -17.15
C ARG A 116 -2.09 -7.73 -17.18
N LEU A 117 -1.46 -7.53 -18.34
CA LEU A 117 0.01 -7.59 -18.48
C LEU A 117 0.69 -6.49 -17.65
N VAL A 118 0.18 -5.27 -17.68
CA VAL A 118 0.72 -4.17 -16.88
C VAL A 118 0.53 -4.46 -15.39
N GLY A 119 -0.66 -4.94 -14.98
CA GLY A 119 -0.94 -5.31 -13.60
C GLY A 119 0.01 -6.40 -13.07
N LEU A 120 0.27 -7.43 -13.87
CA LEU A 120 1.26 -8.46 -13.50
C LEU A 120 2.67 -7.89 -13.35
N ASN A 121 3.07 -6.94 -14.19
CA ASN A 121 4.37 -6.29 -14.09
C ASN A 121 4.48 -5.41 -12.82
N VAL A 122 3.41 -4.69 -12.48
CA VAL A 122 3.31 -3.90 -11.24
C VAL A 122 3.40 -4.83 -10.02
N MET A 123 2.62 -5.90 -9.97
CA MET A 123 2.64 -6.87 -8.87
C MET A 123 4.00 -7.54 -8.70
N ARG A 124 4.66 -7.92 -9.80
CA ARG A 124 6.04 -8.44 -9.75
C ARG A 124 6.99 -7.42 -9.15
N LYS A 125 6.85 -6.14 -9.51
CA LYS A 125 7.71 -5.09 -8.95
C LYS A 125 7.45 -4.85 -7.47
N LEU A 126 6.20 -4.84 -7.05
CA LEU A 126 5.84 -4.76 -5.63
C LEU A 126 6.43 -5.93 -4.85
N HIS A 127 6.38 -7.14 -5.41
CA HIS A 127 7.01 -8.31 -4.81
C HIS A 127 8.53 -8.12 -4.65
N GLU A 128 9.24 -7.60 -5.67
CA GLU A 128 10.67 -7.26 -5.53
C GLU A 128 10.92 -6.22 -4.42
N ILE A 129 10.12 -5.15 -4.39
CA ILE A 129 10.25 -4.06 -3.43
C ILE A 129 10.02 -4.55 -2.00
N PHE A 130 8.96 -5.33 -1.77
CA PHE A 130 8.67 -5.88 -0.45
C PHE A 130 9.61 -7.02 -0.06
N ASN A 131 10.33 -7.64 -1.00
CA ASN A 131 11.43 -8.57 -0.66
C ASN A 131 12.69 -7.88 -0.12
N ALA A 132 12.82 -6.56 -0.26
CA ALA A 132 13.90 -5.84 0.38
C ALA A 132 13.71 -5.84 1.92
N PRO A 133 14.69 -6.33 2.72
CA PRO A 133 14.52 -6.47 4.17
C PRO A 133 14.19 -5.17 4.90
N ALA A 134 14.79 -4.04 4.48
CA ALA A 134 14.51 -2.74 5.07
C ALA A 134 13.06 -2.31 4.84
N THR A 135 12.57 -2.45 3.60
CA THR A 135 11.18 -2.13 3.25
C THR A 135 10.20 -2.99 4.02
N TRP A 136 10.43 -4.31 4.06
CA TRP A 136 9.52 -5.21 4.75
C TRP A 136 9.47 -4.95 6.26
N ARG A 137 10.62 -4.68 6.88
CA ARG A 137 10.66 -4.32 8.30
C ARG A 137 9.81 -3.09 8.59
N THR A 138 9.87 -2.06 7.75
CA THR A 138 9.03 -0.87 7.91
C THR A 138 7.54 -1.21 7.81
N VAL A 139 7.16 -2.10 6.88
CA VAL A 139 5.77 -2.58 6.77
C VAL A 139 5.35 -3.32 8.05
N GLU A 140 6.17 -4.26 8.54
CA GLU A 140 5.89 -5.03 9.76
C GLU A 140 5.79 -4.15 11.00
N GLU A 141 6.69 -3.17 11.13
CA GLU A 141 6.68 -2.21 12.23
C GLU A 141 5.41 -1.35 12.20
N LEU A 142 5.06 -0.80 11.04
CA LEU A 142 3.84 0.01 10.88
C LEU A 142 2.58 -0.82 11.16
N ALA A 143 2.47 -2.01 10.58
CA ALA A 143 1.36 -2.92 10.83
C ALA A 143 1.25 -3.28 12.32
N GLY A 144 2.38 -3.54 12.98
CA GLY A 144 2.45 -3.81 14.41
C GLY A 144 1.97 -2.63 15.27
N ILE A 145 2.26 -1.39 14.86
CA ILE A 145 1.75 -0.19 15.55
C ILE A 145 0.25 -0.04 15.29
N LEU A 146 -0.23 -0.19 14.05
CA LEU A 146 -1.66 -0.13 13.70
C LEU A 146 -2.48 -1.14 14.49
N MET A 147 -1.97 -2.36 14.66
CA MET A 147 -2.64 -3.37 15.49
C MET A 147 -2.82 -2.95 16.95
N LYS A 148 -1.92 -2.10 17.48
CA LYS A 148 -1.96 -1.59 18.86
C LYS A 148 -2.77 -0.31 19.01
N LYS A 149 -2.67 0.61 18.05
CA LYS A 149 -3.18 1.99 18.14
C LYS A 149 -4.34 2.30 17.21
N GLU A 150 -4.65 1.43 16.27
CA GLU A 150 -5.60 1.63 15.15
C GLU A 150 -5.19 2.69 14.14
N THR A 151 -4.62 3.79 14.60
CA THR A 151 -4.26 4.93 13.75
C THR A 151 -2.87 5.44 14.13
N VAL A 152 -2.09 5.83 13.12
CA VAL A 152 -0.76 6.43 13.27
C VAL A 152 -0.69 7.67 12.37
N ALA A 153 -0.23 8.79 12.93
CA ALA A 153 -0.20 10.08 12.22
C ALA A 153 0.95 10.97 12.68
N GLY A 154 1.17 12.07 11.96
CA GLY A 154 2.09 13.13 12.37
C GLY A 154 3.55 12.66 12.52
N GLU A 155 4.24 13.15 13.54
CA GLU A 155 5.69 12.90 13.74
C GLU A 155 6.03 11.42 13.94
N GLU A 156 5.14 10.64 14.57
CA GLU A 156 5.36 9.20 14.76
C GLU A 156 5.42 8.48 13.41
N LEU A 157 4.46 8.78 12.53
CA LEU A 157 4.41 8.21 11.18
C LEU A 157 5.61 8.68 10.34
N GLN A 158 5.95 9.98 10.41
CA GLN A 158 7.08 10.54 9.67
C GLN A 158 8.41 9.95 10.13
N GLY A 159 8.63 9.78 11.44
CA GLY A 159 9.85 9.18 11.97
C GLY A 159 10.04 7.74 11.48
N LEU A 160 8.97 6.95 11.48
CA LEU A 160 8.98 5.57 10.97
C LEU A 160 9.34 5.51 9.48
N LEU A 161 8.68 6.36 8.67
CA LEU A 161 8.83 6.36 7.21
C LEU A 161 10.14 7.03 6.73
N SER A 162 10.73 7.94 7.53
CA SER A 162 11.99 8.61 7.19
C SER A 162 13.17 7.64 7.18
N GLY A 163 13.21 6.69 8.13
CA GLY A 163 14.27 5.67 8.18
C GLY A 163 14.29 4.77 6.94
N LEU A 164 13.16 4.60 6.26
CA LEU A 164 13.09 3.87 4.99
C LEU A 164 13.82 4.63 3.86
N LEU A 165 13.64 5.95 3.79
CA LEU A 165 14.26 6.78 2.76
C LEU A 165 15.78 6.80 2.93
N GLU A 166 16.29 6.97 4.15
CA GLU A 166 17.73 6.99 4.43
C GLU A 166 18.43 5.71 3.98
N ASN A 167 17.84 4.54 4.28
CA ASN A 167 18.41 3.24 3.90
C ASN A 167 18.27 2.93 2.40
N SER A 168 17.33 3.56 1.70
CA SER A 168 17.12 3.38 0.26
C SER A 168 18.17 4.09 -0.60
N PHE A 169 18.90 5.08 -0.04
CA PHE A 169 19.91 5.86 -0.76
C PHE A 169 21.36 5.43 -0.48
N VAL A 170 21.62 4.64 0.57
CA VAL A 170 22.98 4.20 0.94
C VAL A 170 23.46 2.98 0.12
N GLY A 171 22.58 2.37 -0.68
CA GLY A 171 22.88 1.18 -1.51
C GLY A 171 23.19 1.42 -2.99
N ARG A 172 23.61 2.62 -3.41
CA ARG A 172 24.07 2.88 -4.79
C ARG A 172 25.58 3.07 -4.87
#